data_AF-A0A3D4QXH2-F1
#
_entry.id   AF-A0A3D4QXH2-F1
#
_cell.length_a   1.000
_cell.length_b   1.000
_cell.length_c   1.000
_cell.angle_alpha   90.00
_cell.angle_beta   90.00
_cell.angle_gamma   90.00
#
_symmetry.space_group_name_H-M   'P 1'
#
loop_
_entity.id
_entity.type
_entity.pdbx_description
1 polymer ?
#
loop_
_entity_poly.entity_id
_entity_poly.type
_entity_poly.pdbx_seq_one_letter_code
_entity_poly.pdbx_strand_id
1 'polypeptide(L)'
;GAFELEGKTVKINSPIDALNYGIGLLPEDRQTQGLINELPIYQNVSSADIDKFVKGGKINVEAEVKNAIELCQKIQLKAKDISAPPSSLSGGNQQKV
;
A
#
# COMPACT_ATOMS: atom_id res chain seq x y z
N GLY A 1 8.91 28.14 0.06
CA GLY A 1 7.47 28.01 -0.27
C GLY A 1 6.71 27.59 0.97
N ALA A 2 5.42 27.84 1.02
CA ALA A 2 4.52 27.34 2.08
C ALA A 2 3.45 26.47 1.41
N PHE A 3 3.09 25.34 2.05
CA PHE A 3 2.01 24.48 1.60
C PHE A 3 0.75 24.81 2.40
N GLU A 4 -0.41 24.75 1.75
CA GLU A 4 -1.70 24.94 2.39
C GLU A 4 -2.56 23.71 2.13
N LEU A 5 -3.13 23.16 3.20
CA LEU A 5 -4.03 22.01 3.16
C LEU A 5 -5.31 22.39 3.90
N GLU A 6 -6.45 22.32 3.21
CA GLU A 6 -7.77 22.67 3.77
C GLU A 6 -7.80 24.05 4.49
N GLY A 7 -7.14 25.06 3.93
CA GLY A 7 -7.12 26.41 4.51
C GLY A 7 -6.09 26.61 5.63
N LYS A 8 -5.27 25.60 5.94
CA LYS A 8 -4.24 25.67 6.99
C LYS A 8 -2.85 25.56 6.38
N THR A 9 -1.96 26.48 6.75
CA THR A 9 -0.56 26.36 6.40
C THR A 9 0.05 25.13 7.09
N VAL A 10 0.60 24.22 6.30
CA VAL A 10 1.28 23.02 6.78
C VAL A 10 2.75 23.05 6.42
N LYS A 11 3.57 22.48 7.29
CA LYS A 11 5.02 22.31 7.07
C LYS A 11 5.30 20.83 6.87
N ILE A 12 5.68 20.45 5.65
CA ILE A 12 6.00 19.08 5.24
C ILE A 12 7.49 19.05 4.90
N ASN A 13 8.31 18.37 5.71
CA ASN A 13 9.75 18.23 5.48
C ASN A 13 10.15 16.78 5.19
N SER A 14 9.22 15.83 5.35
CA SER A 14 9.44 14.41 5.09
C SER A 14 8.18 13.73 4.53
N PRO A 15 8.30 12.56 3.88
CA PRO A 15 7.15 11.74 3.49
C PRO A 15 6.25 11.32 4.68
N ILE A 16 6.85 11.10 5.85
CA ILE A 16 6.10 10.79 7.08
C ILE A 16 5.22 11.98 7.50
N ASP A 17 5.71 13.21 7.33
CA ASP A 17 4.92 14.40 7.64
C ASP A 17 3.68 14.45 6.73
N ALA A 18 3.86 14.20 5.44
CA ALA A 18 2.77 14.17 4.46
C ALA A 18 1.72 13.09 4.82
N LEU A 19 2.17 11.89 5.18
CA LEU A 19 1.29 10.80 5.61
C LEU A 19 0.45 11.19 6.84
N ASN A 20 1.04 11.86 7.83
CA ASN A 20 0.33 12.35 9.02
C ASN A 20 -0.73 13.41 8.70
N TYR A 21 -0.58 14.13 7.59
CA TYR A 21 -1.59 15.04 7.04
C TYR A 21 -2.59 14.35 6.11
N GLY A 22 -2.54 13.02 5.98
CA GLY A 22 -3.44 12.25 5.10
C GLY A 22 -3.09 12.35 3.62
N ILE A 23 -1.86 12.77 3.28
CA ILE A 23 -1.40 12.90 1.90
C ILE A 23 -0.68 11.61 1.50
N GLY A 24 -1.20 10.94 0.48
CA GLY A 24 -0.57 9.79 -0.18
C GLY A 24 0.02 10.15 -1.54
N LEU A 25 1.11 9.49 -1.92
CA LEU A 25 1.69 9.59 -3.27
C LEU A 25 1.29 8.38 -4.09
N LEU A 26 0.82 8.62 -5.31
CA LEU A 26 0.60 7.60 -6.32
C LEU A 26 1.52 7.92 -7.51
N PRO A 27 2.62 7.17 -7.71
CA PRO A 27 3.61 7.50 -8.75
C PRO A 27 3.00 7.40 -10.15
N GLU A 28 3.63 8.09 -11.11
CA GLU A 28 3.27 8.02 -12.53
C GLU A 28 3.51 6.61 -13.07
N ASP A 29 4.71 6.06 -12.82
CA ASP A 29 5.02 4.66 -13.10
C ASP A 29 4.73 3.79 -11.88
N ARG A 30 3.47 3.36 -11.80
CA ARG A 30 3.01 2.49 -10.70
C ARG A 30 3.61 1.10 -10.72
N GLN A 31 4.04 0.60 -11.88
CA GLN A 31 4.57 -0.76 -11.98
C GLN A 31 6.00 -0.83 -11.45
N THR A 32 6.83 0.16 -11.76
CA THR A 32 8.24 0.15 -11.34
C THR A 32 8.49 0.87 -10.01
N GLN A 33 7.63 1.83 -9.64
CA GLN A 33 7.81 2.62 -8.42
C GLN A 33 6.79 2.30 -7.31
N GLY A 34 5.67 1.68 -7.66
CA GLY A 34 4.58 1.37 -6.71
C GLY A 34 4.55 -0.07 -6.20
N LEU A 35 5.30 -0.99 -6.82
CA LEU A 35 5.30 -2.42 -6.49
C LEU A 35 6.65 -2.89 -5.97
N ILE A 36 6.61 -3.74 -4.96
CA ILE A 36 7.75 -4.51 -4.47
C ILE A 36 7.62 -5.92 -5.04
N ASN A 37 8.31 -6.19 -6.14
CA ASN A 37 8.15 -7.40 -6.95
C ASN A 37 8.61 -8.68 -6.23
N GLU A 38 9.49 -8.54 -5.23
CA GLU A 38 10.01 -9.61 -4.38
C GLU A 38 9.00 -10.04 -3.31
N LEU A 39 7.98 -9.23 -3.06
CA LEU A 39 6.94 -9.50 -2.07
C LEU A 39 5.68 -10.06 -2.75
N PRO A 40 4.94 -10.96 -2.08
CA PRO A 40 3.60 -11.36 -2.49
C PRO A 40 2.63 -10.18 -2.61
N ILE A 41 1.53 -10.38 -3.35
CA ILE A 41 0.46 -9.38 -3.48
C ILE A 41 -0.08 -8.96 -2.11
N TYR A 42 -0.30 -9.91 -1.18
CA TYR A 42 -0.86 -9.57 0.14
C TYR A 42 0.06 -8.66 0.97
N GLN A 43 1.38 -8.80 0.83
CA GLN A 43 2.35 -7.96 1.52
C GLN A 43 2.47 -6.58 0.87
N ASN A 44 2.39 -6.50 -0.46
CA ASN A 44 2.31 -5.20 -1.15
C ASN A 44 1.09 -4.39 -0.66
N VAL A 45 -0.08 -5.02 -0.62
CA VAL A 45 -1.34 -4.39 -0.22
C VAL A 45 -1.34 -3.96 1.25
N SER A 46 -0.68 -4.71 2.12
CA SER A 46 -0.63 -4.42 3.57
C SER A 46 0.58 -3.61 4.01
N SER A 47 1.57 -3.39 3.12
CA SER A 47 2.86 -2.76 3.44
C SER A 47 2.73 -1.39 4.09
N ALA A 48 1.78 -0.57 3.62
CA ALA A 48 1.52 0.76 4.15
C ALA A 48 1.04 0.76 5.62
N ASP A 49 0.51 -0.37 6.10
CA ASP A 49 -0.14 -0.52 7.40
C ASP A 49 0.40 -1.73 8.18
N ILE A 50 1.61 -2.21 7.87
CA ILE A 50 2.16 -3.47 8.37
C ILE A 50 2.21 -3.53 9.91
N ASP A 51 2.41 -2.37 10.56
CA ASP A 51 2.46 -2.22 12.02
C ASP A 51 1.17 -2.68 12.70
N LYS A 52 0.02 -2.66 12.01
CA LYS A 52 -1.26 -3.16 12.54
C LYS A 52 -1.24 -4.68 12.77
N PHE A 53 -0.34 -5.40 12.10
CA PHE A 53 -0.21 -6.85 12.19
C PHE A 53 0.97 -7.29 13.05
N VAL A 54 1.81 -6.36 13.52
CA VAL A 54 2.97 -6.65 14.37
C VAL A 54 2.60 -6.53 15.85
N LYS A 55 2.83 -7.59 16.63
CA LYS A 55 2.68 -7.57 18.09
C LYS A 55 3.87 -8.23 18.77
N GLY A 56 4.58 -7.48 19.61
CA GLY A 56 5.74 -7.99 20.34
C GLY A 56 6.87 -8.52 19.45
N GLY A 57 7.08 -7.90 18.28
CA GLY A 57 8.08 -8.31 17.29
C GLY A 57 7.69 -9.51 16.42
N LYS A 58 6.45 -9.99 16.50
CA LYS A 58 5.92 -11.06 15.66
C LYS A 58 4.81 -10.55 14.75
N ILE A 59 4.82 -10.96 13.49
CA ILE A 59 3.78 -10.64 12.52
C ILE A 59 2.65 -11.68 12.63
N ASN A 60 1.41 -11.21 12.68
CA ASN A 60 0.22 -12.02 12.52
C ASN A 60 -0.15 -12.12 11.03
N VAL A 61 0.45 -13.08 10.34
CA VAL A 61 0.28 -13.30 8.89
C VAL A 61 -1.17 -13.62 8.53
N GLU A 62 -1.90 -14.34 9.40
CA GLU A 62 -3.32 -14.66 9.14
C GLU A 62 -4.18 -13.39 9.09
N ALA A 63 -3.96 -12.46 10.03
CA ALA A 63 -4.65 -11.18 10.04
C ALA A 63 -4.25 -10.28 8.86
N GLU A 64 -2.97 -10.27 8.48
CA GLU A 64 -2.44 -9.56 7.32
C GLU A 64 -3.11 -10.04 6.02
N VAL A 65 -3.10 -11.35 5.79
CA VAL A 65 -3.72 -11.99 4.62
C VAL A 65 -5.21 -11.70 4.57
N LYS A 66 -5.92 -11.82 5.70
CA LYS A 66 -7.36 -11.52 5.75
C LYS A 66 -7.65 -10.07 5.36
N ASN A 67 -6.91 -9.11 5.90
CA ASN A 67 -7.07 -7.70 5.57
C ASN A 67 -6.73 -7.42 4.09
N ALA A 68 -5.68 -8.05 3.56
CA ALA A 68 -5.32 -7.91 2.16
C ALA A 68 -6.42 -8.41 1.21
N ILE A 69 -7.09 -9.54 1.54
CA ILE A 69 -8.25 -10.02 0.77
C ILE A 69 -9.36 -8.97 0.75
N GLU A 70 -9.71 -8.41 1.91
CA GLU A 70 -10.76 -7.39 2.02
C GLU A 70 -10.43 -6.12 1.21
N LEU A 71 -9.18 -5.67 1.23
CA LEU A 71 -8.71 -4.51 0.45
C LEU A 71 -8.72 -4.78 -1.05
N CYS A 72 -8.20 -5.93 -1.48
CA CYS A 72 -8.23 -6.35 -2.89
C CYS A 72 -9.66 -6.35 -3.45
N GLN A 73 -10.64 -6.80 -2.65
CA GLN A 73 -12.05 -6.78 -3.03
C GLN A 73 -12.58 -5.34 -3.21
N LYS A 74 -12.25 -4.43 -2.28
CA LYS A 74 -12.70 -3.02 -2.34
C LYS A 74 -12.22 -2.30 -3.60
N ILE A 75 -11.00 -2.59 -4.06
CA ILE A 75 -10.40 -1.97 -5.25
C ILE A 75 -10.58 -2.81 -6.53
N GLN A 76 -11.36 -3.90 -6.44
CA GLN A 76 -11.63 -4.82 -7.56
C GLN A 76 -10.35 -5.37 -8.21
N LEU A 77 -9.35 -5.69 -7.38
CA LEU A 77 -8.14 -6.37 -7.79
C LEU A 77 -8.42 -7.86 -7.95
N LYS A 78 -8.20 -8.38 -9.15
CA LYS A 78 -8.44 -9.79 -9.49
C LYS A 78 -7.13 -10.58 -9.40
N ALA A 79 -6.87 -11.18 -8.25
CA ALA A 79 -5.80 -12.15 -8.05
C ALA A 79 -6.41 -13.54 -7.86
N LYS A 80 -5.87 -14.56 -8.54
CA LYS A 80 -6.26 -15.98 -8.30
C LYS A 80 -5.67 -16.50 -6.99
N ASP A 81 -4.50 -15.97 -6.63
CA ASP A 81 -3.74 -16.28 -5.44
C ASP A 81 -3.03 -15.00 -5.02
N ILE A 82 -3.28 -14.54 -3.79
CA ILE A 82 -2.66 -13.32 -3.25
C ILE A 82 -1.26 -13.59 -2.66
N SER A 83 -0.86 -14.86 -2.53
CA SER A 83 0.49 -15.26 -2.15
C SER A 83 1.46 -15.29 -3.35
N ALA A 84 0.93 -15.16 -4.57
CA ALA A 84 1.71 -15.03 -5.79
C ALA A 84 2.39 -13.64 -5.90
N PRO A 85 3.47 -13.52 -6.69
CA PRO A 85 4.10 -12.23 -6.95
C PRO A 85 3.22 -11.33 -7.82
N PRO A 86 3.33 -9.98 -7.73
CA PRO A 86 2.59 -9.04 -8.57
C PRO A 86 2.76 -9.28 -10.08
N SER A 87 3.89 -9.85 -10.50
CA SER A 87 4.17 -10.24 -11.88
C SER A 87 3.19 -11.26 -12.46
N SER A 88 2.46 -12.02 -11.62
CA SER A 88 1.43 -12.96 -12.08
C SER A 88 0.10 -12.28 -12.48
N LEU A 89 -0.05 -10.98 -12.21
CA LEU A 89 -1.24 -10.21 -12.53
C LEU A 89 -1.16 -9.61 -13.93
N SER A 90 -2.31 -9.32 -14.55
CA SER A 90 -2.35 -8.48 -15.74
C SER A 90 -1.92 -7.05 -15.40
N GLY A 91 -1.38 -6.30 -16.36
CA GLY A 91 -0.93 -4.92 -16.13
C GLY A 91 -2.00 -4.03 -15.49
N GLY A 92 -3.27 -4.19 -15.88
CA GLY A 92 -4.38 -3.45 -15.27
C GLY A 92 -4.70 -3.83 -13.81
N ASN A 93 -4.34 -5.05 -13.37
CA ASN A 93 -4.42 -5.42 -11.96
C ASN A 93 -3.15 -5.05 -11.19
N GLN A 94 -1.99 -5.05 -11.84
CA GLN A 94 -0.75 -4.57 -11.24
C GLN A 94 -0.85 -3.10 -10.82
N GLN A 95 -1.52 -2.26 -11.62
CA GLN A 95 -1.75 -0.84 -11.28
C GLN A 95 -2.73 -0.62 -10.11
N LYS A 96 -3.36 -1.69 -9.60
CA LYS A 96 -4.31 -1.64 -8.48
C LYS A 96 -3.73 -2.19 -7.18
N VAL A 97 -2.64 -2.96 -7.25
CA VAL A 97 -1.89 -3.39 -6.05
C VAL A 97 -1.33 -2.13 -5.40
#